data_AF-A0A640XNP1-F1
#
_entry.id   AF-A0A640XNP1-F1
#
_cell.length_a   1.000
_cell.length_b   1.000
_cell.length_c   1.000
_cell.angle_alpha   90.00
_cell.angle_beta   90.00
_cell.angle_gamma   90.00
#
_symmetry.space_group_name_H-M   'P 1'
#
loop_
_entity.id
_entity.type
_entity.pdbx_description
1 polymer ?
#
loop_
_entity_poly.entity_id
_entity_poly.type
_entity_poly.pdbx_seq_one_letter_code
_entity_poly.pdbx_strand_id
1 'polypeptide(L)'
;MPEITIDNVKQNIQTLKTFSTIDPEFYAKENGAAHIIAKDVREKMKVTQLRKFFGHIKQIQANYKGKKNDFKVEKAELYLLMPELAYALGRNLISKNFYDLMKTCLNPEKIPTVKDFNCFVDFLSAVLAYHKMEKGD
;
A
#
# COMPACT_ATOMS: atom_id res chain seq x y z
N MET A 1 24.17 -7.62 -3.88
CA MET A 1 22.92 -7.39 -4.64
C MET A 1 22.59 -5.91 -4.47
N PRO A 2 22.23 -5.16 -5.53
CA PRO A 2 21.89 -3.74 -5.36
C PRO A 2 20.72 -3.62 -4.38
N GLU A 3 20.89 -2.82 -3.33
CA GLU A 3 19.84 -2.53 -2.36
C GLU A 3 18.68 -1.83 -3.09
N ILE A 4 17.54 -2.49 -3.20
CA ILE A 4 16.31 -1.84 -3.67
C ILE A 4 15.98 -0.76 -2.62
N THR A 5 15.90 0.49 -3.07
CA THR A 5 15.51 1.62 -2.19
C THR A 5 14.01 1.90 -2.29
N ILE A 6 13.47 2.65 -1.33
CA ILE A 6 12.06 3.08 -1.37
C ILE A 6 11.75 3.91 -2.63
N ASP A 7 12.73 4.63 -3.18
CA ASP A 7 12.54 5.40 -4.40
C ASP A 7 12.50 4.50 -5.64
N ASN A 8 13.28 3.42 -5.68
CA ASN A 8 13.13 2.41 -6.72
C ASN A 8 11.75 1.75 -6.67
N VAL A 9 11.22 1.48 -5.46
CA VAL A 9 9.88 0.94 -5.29
C VAL A 9 8.81 1.90 -5.81
N LYS A 10 8.87 3.19 -5.44
CA LYS A 10 7.95 4.22 -5.94
C LYS A 10 8.00 4.31 -7.47
N GLN A 11 9.19 4.33 -8.07
CA GLN A 11 9.36 4.40 -9.53
C GLN A 11 8.73 3.19 -10.22
N ASN A 12 8.95 1.97 -9.71
CA ASN A 12 8.32 0.78 -10.27
C ASN A 12 6.79 0.90 -10.24
N ILE A 13 6.20 1.26 -9.08
CA ILE A 13 4.75 1.43 -8.95
C ILE A 13 4.22 2.55 -9.87
N GLN A 14 4.98 3.64 -10.04
CA GLN A 14 4.64 4.72 -10.97
C GLN A 14 4.61 4.24 -12.43
N THR A 15 5.45 3.29 -12.83
CA THR A 15 5.46 2.74 -14.20
C THR A 15 4.41 1.65 -14.45
N LEU A 16 3.86 1.03 -13.39
CA LEU A 16 2.81 0.00 -13.56
C LEU A 16 1.61 0.54 -14.33
N LYS A 17 1.00 -0.23 -15.22
CA LYS A 17 -0.26 0.19 -15.82
C LYS A 17 -1.39 0.17 -14.78
N THR A 18 -1.55 -0.95 -14.09
CA THR A 18 -2.50 -1.13 -12.99
C THR A 18 -1.90 -2.07 -11.93
N PHE A 19 -2.51 -2.15 -10.74
CA PHE A 19 -1.98 -2.99 -9.66
C PHE A 19 -2.04 -4.48 -9.98
N SER A 20 -2.97 -4.94 -10.81
CA SER A 20 -3.02 -6.35 -11.19
C SER A 20 -1.88 -6.80 -12.11
N THR A 21 -1.02 -5.88 -12.57
CA THR A 21 0.21 -6.20 -13.31
C THR A 21 1.46 -6.25 -12.43
N ILE A 22 1.34 -6.01 -11.12
CA ILE A 22 2.48 -6.13 -10.21
C ILE A 22 2.85 -7.60 -10.01
N ASP A 23 4.14 -7.92 -10.12
CA ASP A 23 4.64 -9.28 -9.87
C ASP A 23 4.75 -9.53 -8.35
N PRO A 24 4.12 -10.58 -7.79
CA PRO A 24 4.34 -10.99 -6.41
C PRO A 24 5.81 -11.19 -6.04
N GLU A 25 6.66 -11.67 -6.96
CA GLU A 25 8.08 -11.85 -6.68
C GLU A 25 8.80 -10.52 -6.42
N PHE A 26 8.32 -9.43 -7.02
CA PHE A 26 8.89 -8.09 -6.80
C PHE A 26 8.67 -7.59 -5.37
N TYR A 27 7.50 -7.86 -4.78
CA TYR A 27 7.15 -7.30 -3.47
C TYR A 27 7.20 -8.28 -2.31
N ALA A 28 6.85 -9.56 -2.52
CA ALA A 28 6.57 -10.50 -1.45
C ALA A 28 7.81 -11.19 -0.88
N LYS A 29 8.90 -11.31 -1.65
CA LYS A 29 10.13 -11.97 -1.19
C LYS A 29 10.86 -11.18 -0.10
N GLU A 30 11.71 -11.85 0.66
CA GLU A 30 12.63 -11.18 1.56
C GLU A 30 13.51 -10.22 0.76
N ASN A 31 13.63 -8.98 1.26
CA ASN A 31 14.30 -7.87 0.58
C ASN A 31 13.61 -7.41 -0.72
N GLY A 32 12.38 -7.87 -0.95
CA GLY A 32 11.47 -7.30 -1.94
C GLY A 32 10.88 -5.98 -1.47
N ALA A 33 10.10 -5.35 -2.35
CA ALA A 33 9.55 -4.01 -2.14
C ALA A 33 8.81 -3.85 -0.80
N ALA A 34 8.02 -4.85 -0.39
CA ALA A 34 7.26 -4.77 0.86
C ALA A 34 8.16 -4.79 2.09
N HIS A 35 9.25 -5.56 2.06
CA HIS A 35 10.23 -5.63 3.15
C HIS A 35 10.96 -4.29 3.33
N ILE A 36 11.35 -3.64 2.23
CA ILE A 36 12.05 -2.35 2.25
C ILE A 36 11.15 -1.24 2.77
N ILE A 37 9.89 -1.21 2.31
CA ILE A 37 8.91 -0.25 2.84
C ILE A 37 8.70 -0.50 4.33
N ALA A 38 8.55 -1.76 4.75
CA ALA A 38 8.38 -2.09 6.16
C ALA A 38 9.53 -1.57 7.03
N LYS A 39 10.78 -1.68 6.56
CA LYS A 39 11.97 -1.12 7.24
C LYS A 39 11.92 0.41 7.33
N ASP A 40 11.63 1.14 6.25
CA ASP A 40 11.50 2.60 6.29
C ASP A 40 10.35 3.06 7.21
N VAL A 41 9.23 2.34 7.17
CA VAL A 41 8.05 2.63 7.99
C VAL A 41 8.32 2.36 9.47
N ARG A 42 9.08 1.30 9.82
CA ARG A 42 9.40 0.94 11.21
C ARG A 42 10.06 2.09 11.97
N GLU A 43 11.02 2.76 11.35
CA GLU A 43 11.78 3.84 11.99
C GLU A 43 10.98 5.14 12.13
N LYS A 44 10.02 5.36 11.23
CA LYS A 44 9.37 6.66 11.03
C LYS A 44 7.88 6.66 11.36
N MET A 45 7.32 5.52 11.77
CA MET A 45 5.88 5.33 11.91
C MET A 45 5.50 4.36 13.03
N LYS A 46 4.45 4.70 13.79
CA LYS A 46 3.87 3.76 14.75
C LYS A 46 3.05 2.69 14.04
N VAL A 47 3.25 1.42 14.42
CA VAL A 47 2.48 0.28 13.90
C VAL A 47 0.96 0.45 14.04
N THR A 48 0.50 1.19 15.06
CA THR A 48 -0.92 1.46 15.28
C THR A 48 -1.54 2.29 14.17
N GLN A 49 -0.78 3.23 13.60
CA GLN A 49 -1.21 4.04 12.45
C GLN A 49 -1.29 3.20 11.18
N LEU A 50 -0.29 2.31 10.98
CA LEU A 50 -0.29 1.36 9.87
C LEU A 50 -1.53 0.46 9.94
N ARG A 51 -1.79 -0.14 11.11
CA ARG A 51 -2.95 -1.01 11.34
C ARG A 51 -4.26 -0.28 11.13
N LYS A 52 -4.38 0.97 11.60
CA LYS A 52 -5.60 1.77 11.41
C LYS A 52 -5.89 1.99 9.92
N PHE A 53 -4.90 2.48 9.18
CA PHE A 53 -5.04 2.70 7.74
C PHE A 53 -5.40 1.41 6.99
N PHE A 54 -4.70 0.31 7.30
CA PHE A 54 -5.00 -1.00 6.72
C PHE A 54 -6.41 -1.50 7.06
N GLY A 55 -6.88 -1.25 8.28
CA GLY A 55 -8.22 -1.57 8.71
C GLY A 55 -9.27 -0.90 7.81
N HIS A 56 -9.10 0.39 7.50
CA HIS A 56 -9.99 1.10 6.59
C HIS A 56 -9.92 0.55 5.15
N ILE A 57 -8.72 0.24 4.63
CA ILE A 57 -8.58 -0.42 3.32
C ILE A 57 -9.34 -1.76 3.29
N LYS A 58 -9.24 -2.56 4.35
CA LYS A 58 -9.95 -3.85 4.48
C LYS A 58 -11.46 -3.67 4.58
N GLN A 59 -11.95 -2.60 5.23
CA GLN A 59 -13.37 -2.27 5.26
C GLN A 59 -13.88 -1.93 3.85
N ILE A 60 -13.15 -1.11 3.09
CA ILE A 60 -13.47 -0.83 1.69
C ILE A 60 -13.45 -2.13 0.86
N GLN A 61 -12.44 -3.00 1.06
CA GLN A 61 -12.37 -4.31 0.39
C GLN A 61 -13.61 -5.17 0.63
N ALA A 62 -14.19 -5.12 1.83
CA ALA A 62 -15.39 -5.87 2.16
C ALA A 62 -16.61 -5.46 1.32
N ASN A 63 -16.70 -4.19 0.89
CA ASN A 63 -17.78 -3.69 0.01
C ASN A 63 -17.79 -4.40 -1.36
N TYR A 64 -16.65 -4.95 -1.78
CA TYR A 64 -16.48 -5.66 -3.05
C TYR A 64 -16.53 -7.18 -2.93
N LYS A 65 -16.82 -7.71 -1.74
CA LYS A 65 -16.91 -9.16 -1.53
C LYS A 65 -18.01 -9.76 -2.43
N GLY A 66 -17.65 -10.79 -3.19
CA GLY A 66 -18.55 -11.46 -4.14
C GLY A 66 -18.75 -10.71 -5.46
N LYS A 67 -18.12 -9.55 -5.66
CA LYS A 67 -18.05 -8.89 -6.97
C LYS A 67 -17.03 -9.61 -7.85
N LYS A 68 -17.26 -9.56 -9.17
CA LYS A 68 -16.32 -10.09 -10.16
C LYS A 68 -15.04 -9.26 -10.21
N ASN A 69 -13.94 -9.88 -10.65
CA ASN A 69 -12.62 -9.24 -10.73
C ASN A 69 -12.59 -7.98 -11.60
N ASP A 70 -13.40 -7.93 -12.66
CA ASP A 70 -13.53 -6.81 -13.60
C ASP A 70 -14.50 -5.71 -13.13
N PHE A 71 -15.18 -5.92 -12.00
CA PHE A 71 -16.04 -4.89 -11.41
C PHE A 71 -15.23 -3.64 -11.09
N LYS A 72 -15.77 -2.47 -11.41
CA LYS A 72 -15.07 -1.20 -11.20
C LYS A 72 -15.08 -0.81 -9.74
N VAL A 73 -13.94 -0.33 -9.26
CA VAL A 73 -13.84 0.25 -7.91
C VAL A 73 -14.32 1.68 -7.96
N GLU A 74 -15.10 2.07 -6.95
CA GLU A 74 -15.60 3.42 -6.80
C GLU A 74 -14.44 4.39 -6.52
N LYS A 75 -14.16 5.28 -7.47
CA LYS A 75 -13.05 6.24 -7.36
C LYS A 75 -13.17 7.11 -6.11
N ALA A 76 -14.40 7.41 -5.71
CA ALA A 76 -14.67 8.19 -4.50
C ALA A 76 -14.13 7.51 -3.23
N GLU A 77 -14.28 6.19 -3.10
CA GLU A 77 -13.74 5.45 -1.94
C GLU A 77 -12.21 5.54 -1.88
N LEU A 78 -11.53 5.53 -3.03
CA LEU A 78 -10.08 5.69 -3.11
C LEU A 78 -9.64 7.13 -2.75
N TYR A 79 -10.35 8.14 -3.26
CA TYR A 79 -10.03 9.54 -2.96
C TYR A 79 -10.26 9.90 -1.50
N LEU A 80 -11.26 9.30 -0.84
CA LEU A 80 -11.58 9.57 0.57
C LEU A 80 -10.52 9.05 1.54
N LEU A 81 -9.60 8.19 1.10
CA LEU A 81 -8.43 7.79 1.88
C LEU A 81 -7.35 8.88 1.92
N MET A 82 -7.32 9.80 0.95
CA MET A 82 -6.30 10.85 0.85
C MET A 82 -6.36 11.86 2.01
N PRO A 83 -7.53 12.37 2.44
CA PRO A 83 -7.64 13.22 3.63
C PRO A 83 -7.13 12.55 4.91
N GLU A 84 -7.36 11.25 5.10
CA GLU A 84 -6.86 10.52 6.27
C GLU A 84 -5.33 10.46 6.26
N LEU A 85 -4.73 10.14 5.11
CA LEU A 85 -3.29 10.14 4.93
C LEU A 85 -2.69 11.53 5.13
N ALA A 86 -3.32 12.58 4.61
CA ALA A 86 -2.88 13.95 4.77
C ALA A 86 -2.94 14.41 6.24
N TYR A 87 -4.01 14.05 6.95
CA TYR A 87 -4.13 14.31 8.38
C TYR A 87 -3.04 13.59 9.18
N ALA A 88 -2.81 12.31 8.89
CA ALA A 88 -1.77 11.53 9.55
C ALA A 88 -0.38 12.11 9.28
N LEU A 89 -0.11 12.56 8.05
CA LEU A 89 1.14 13.25 7.71
C LEU A 89 1.30 14.55 8.49
N GLY A 90 0.26 15.41 8.51
CA GLY A 90 0.28 16.69 9.24
C GLY A 90 0.44 16.53 10.75
N ARG A 91 0.06 15.37 11.30
CA ARG A 91 0.28 15.00 12.71
C ARG A 91 1.62 14.29 12.96
N ASN A 92 2.49 14.19 11.96
CA ASN A 92 3.75 13.44 12.01
C ASN A 92 3.56 11.98 12.44
N LEU A 93 2.40 11.40 12.08
CA LEU A 93 2.04 10.02 12.40
C LEU A 93 2.52 9.03 11.35
N ILE A 94 2.81 9.50 10.13
CA ILE A 94 3.37 8.76 9.00
C ILE A 94 4.51 9.55 8.36
N SER A 95 5.42 8.86 7.67
CA SER A 95 6.50 9.53 6.93
C SER A 95 5.98 10.13 5.61
N LYS A 96 6.65 11.18 5.12
CA LYS A 96 6.39 11.74 3.78
C LYS A 96 6.58 10.67 2.69
N ASN A 97 7.57 9.78 2.85
CA ASN A 97 7.80 8.67 1.93
C ASN A 97 6.61 7.73 1.83
N PHE A 98 6.02 7.35 2.98
CA PHE A 98 4.84 6.50 3.03
C PHE A 98 3.63 7.21 2.42
N TYR A 99 3.43 8.49 2.74
CA TYR A 99 2.38 9.30 2.12
C TYR A 99 2.49 9.36 0.60
N ASP A 100 3.67 9.67 0.05
CA ASP A 100 3.91 9.80 -1.38
C ASP A 100 3.72 8.44 -2.10
N LEU A 101 4.15 7.35 -1.46
CA LEU A 101 3.91 5.98 -1.93
C LEU A 101 2.41 5.68 -2.00
N MET A 102 1.67 5.90 -0.90
CA MET A 102 0.23 5.65 -0.86
C MET A 102 -0.54 6.52 -1.85
N LYS A 103 -0.16 7.79 -2.01
CA LYS A 103 -0.73 8.69 -3.03
C LYS A 103 -0.57 8.12 -4.45
N THR A 104 0.59 7.53 -4.74
CA THR A 104 0.85 6.88 -6.02
C THR A 104 -0.02 5.62 -6.17
N CYS A 105 -0.11 4.82 -5.11
CA CYS A 105 -0.86 3.57 -5.13
C CYS A 105 -2.37 3.81 -5.32
N LEU A 106 -2.94 4.78 -4.59
CA LEU A 106 -4.36 5.09 -4.55
C LEU A 106 -4.87 5.88 -5.76
N ASN A 107 -4.04 6.11 -6.79
CA ASN A 107 -4.52 6.68 -8.04
C ASN A 107 -5.58 5.72 -8.66
N PRO A 108 -6.82 6.17 -8.92
CA PRO A 108 -7.86 5.32 -9.49
C PRO A 108 -7.52 4.72 -10.87
N GLU A 109 -6.58 5.31 -11.60
CA GLU A 109 -6.06 4.73 -12.85
C GLU A 109 -5.23 3.47 -12.61
N LYS A 110 -4.59 3.36 -11.44
CA LYS A 110 -3.83 2.19 -11.01
C LYS A 110 -4.75 1.10 -10.43
N ILE A 111 -5.90 1.51 -9.88
CA ILE A 111 -6.87 0.63 -9.23
C ILE A 111 -8.25 0.77 -9.91
N PRO A 112 -8.39 0.46 -11.21
CA PRO A 112 -9.67 0.60 -11.90
C PRO A 112 -10.66 -0.51 -11.55
N THR A 113 -10.19 -1.70 -11.15
CA THR A 113 -11.04 -2.87 -10.91
C THR A 113 -10.83 -3.51 -9.53
N VAL A 114 -11.77 -4.36 -9.13
CA VAL A 114 -11.68 -5.16 -7.89
C VAL A 114 -10.43 -6.04 -7.88
N LYS A 115 -10.01 -6.57 -9.03
CA LYS A 115 -8.75 -7.31 -9.14
C LYS A 115 -7.56 -6.44 -8.76
N ASP A 116 -7.47 -5.23 -9.32
CA ASP A 116 -6.39 -4.30 -9.01
C ASP A 116 -6.40 -3.90 -7.53
N PHE A 117 -7.59 -3.71 -6.96
CA PHE A 117 -7.72 -3.37 -5.55
C PHE A 117 -7.29 -4.50 -4.64
N ASN A 118 -7.66 -5.75 -4.95
CA ASN A 118 -7.18 -6.92 -4.23
C ASN A 118 -5.65 -7.04 -4.31
N CYS A 119 -5.05 -6.85 -5.48
CA CYS A 119 -3.59 -6.86 -5.62
C CYS A 119 -2.91 -5.74 -4.82
N PHE A 120 -3.50 -4.54 -4.77
CA PHE A 120 -3.03 -3.46 -3.90
C PHE A 120 -3.12 -3.86 -2.42
N VAL A 121 -4.24 -4.46 -2.00
CA VAL A 121 -4.42 -4.95 -0.63
C VAL A 121 -3.42 -6.05 -0.28
N ASP A 122 -3.08 -6.95 -1.21
CA ASP A 122 -2.09 -8.01 -1.00
C ASP A 122 -0.68 -7.42 -0.83
N PHE A 123 -0.29 -6.49 -1.70
CA PHE A 123 0.94 -5.72 -1.57
C PHE A 123 1.04 -5.02 -0.21
N LEU A 124 -0.03 -4.31 0.16
CA LEU A 124 -0.10 -3.59 1.42
C LEU A 124 -0.01 -4.59 2.59
N SER A 125 -0.74 -5.70 2.55
CA SER A 125 -0.71 -6.77 3.56
C SER A 125 0.70 -7.34 3.76
N ALA A 126 1.48 -7.51 2.69
CA ALA A 126 2.88 -7.91 2.78
C ALA A 126 3.74 -6.88 3.54
N VAL A 127 3.52 -5.57 3.33
CA VAL A 127 4.21 -4.50 4.08
C VAL A 127 3.92 -4.62 5.58
N LEU A 128 2.67 -4.86 5.98
CA LEU A 128 2.32 -5.04 7.39
C LEU A 128 2.91 -6.32 7.99
N ALA A 129 2.94 -7.42 7.23
CA ALA A 129 3.55 -8.66 7.67
C ALA A 129 5.05 -8.49 7.96
N TYR A 130 5.79 -7.89 7.02
CA TYR A 130 7.22 -7.57 7.23
C TYR A 130 7.43 -6.55 8.34
N HIS A 131 6.56 -5.53 8.47
CA HIS A 131 6.65 -4.59 9.58
C HIS A 131 6.47 -5.31 10.93
N LYS A 132 5.62 -6.35 11.00
CA LYS A 132 5.49 -7.16 12.23
C LYS A 132 6.77 -7.97 12.49
N MET A 133 7.34 -8.60 11.47
CA MET A 133 8.60 -9.36 11.57
C MET A 133 9.74 -8.49 12.11
N GLU A 134 9.94 -7.31 11.54
CA GLU A 134 11.02 -6.38 11.95
C GLU A 134 10.80 -5.76 13.34
N LYS A 135 9.57 -5.84 13.88
CA LYS A 135 9.26 -5.25 15.17
C LYS A 135 9.64 -6.11 16.37
N GLY A 136 9.91 -7.41 16.19
CA GLY A 136 10.34 -8.37 17.22
C GLY A 136 9.72 -8.10 18.59
N ASP A 137 8.54 -8.66 18.85
CA ASP A 137 7.73 -8.60 20.10
C ASP A 137 8.00 -7.43 21.07
#